data_AF-A0A367X9B5-F1
#
_entry.id   AF-A0A367X9B5-F1
#
_cell.length_a   1.000
_cell.length_b   1.000
_cell.length_c   1.000
_cell.angle_alpha   90.00
_cell.angle_beta   90.00
_cell.angle_gamma   90.00
#
_symmetry.space_group_name_H-M   'P 1'
#
loop_
_entity.id
_entity.type
_entity.pdbx_description
1 polymer ?
#
loop_
_entity_poly.entity_id
_entity_poly.type
_entity_poly.pdbx_seq_one_letter_code
_entity_poly.pdbx_strand_id
1 'polypeptide(L)'
;MKISSISEISLGFSLVAFCLSVVHEWFYFHAIGGGMWALMSVWDFLNLSLLWLPLAIGMILLWFFIMAFGSIILINLKGWFSGVAKFLGISFKSPRGYYKFNFLFSVFFKFFVSSFLIVISFLFIFVLEMNVVDYFIFGAFVWLLFMVFVSDEGGWLKQLPKPWKPVFILLPVVFAVVAYVGDLEARRDAVAKKGNVLVQFKDGVQMTDVLLLRSMERGVLIRSPEQKFLGMVDWGDVRYVKIAKDGTK
;
A
#
# COMPACT_ATOMS: atom_id res chain seq x y z
N MET A 1 -24.26 -22.68 -7.22
CA MET A 1 -23.02 -21.94 -6.93
C MET A 1 -23.23 -21.32 -5.55
N LYS A 2 -22.57 -21.85 -4.51
CA LYS A 2 -22.80 -21.42 -3.12
C LYS A 2 -22.41 -19.95 -3.02
N ILE A 3 -23.32 -19.14 -2.47
CA ILE A 3 -23.01 -17.82 -1.92
C ILE A 3 -21.84 -18.08 -0.96
N SER A 4 -20.64 -17.60 -1.29
CA SER A 4 -19.55 -17.51 -0.32
C SER A 4 -20.15 -16.83 0.90
N SER A 5 -20.16 -17.52 2.03
CA SER A 5 -20.85 -17.03 3.22
C SER A 5 -20.35 -15.61 3.52
N ILE A 6 -21.24 -14.68 3.89
CA ILE A 6 -20.85 -13.28 4.19
C ILE A 6 -19.65 -13.25 5.17
N SER A 7 -19.56 -14.27 6.04
CA SER A 7 -18.43 -14.56 6.92
C SER A 7 -17.07 -14.75 6.22
N GLU A 8 -17.00 -15.44 5.08
CA GLU A 8 -15.74 -15.62 4.34
C GLU A 8 -15.23 -14.30 3.77
N ILE A 9 -16.14 -13.49 3.24
CA ILE A 9 -15.82 -12.17 2.70
C ILE A 9 -15.37 -11.23 3.83
N SER A 10 -16.10 -11.21 4.95
CA SER A 10 -15.72 -10.39 6.11
C SER A 10 -14.36 -10.83 6.68
N LEU A 11 -14.12 -12.13 6.79
CA LEU A 11 -12.84 -12.66 7.28
C LEU A 11 -11.69 -12.27 6.35
N GLY A 12 -11.89 -12.35 5.03
CA GLY A 12 -10.92 -11.88 4.05
C GLY A 12 -10.61 -10.39 4.21
N PHE A 13 -11.62 -9.54 4.46
CA PHE A 13 -11.41 -8.11 4.70
C PHE A 13 -10.69 -7.82 5.99
N SER A 14 -11.04 -8.49 7.09
CA SER A 14 -10.35 -8.34 8.36
C SER A 14 -8.88 -8.76 8.24
N LEU A 15 -8.59 -9.85 7.53
CA LEU A 15 -7.22 -10.29 7.29
C LEU A 15 -6.43 -9.27 6.47
N VAL A 16 -7.01 -8.73 5.39
CA VAL A 16 -6.36 -7.69 4.58
C VAL A 16 -6.10 -6.44 5.42
N ALA A 17 -7.10 -5.91 6.13
CA ALA A 17 -6.94 -4.74 6.98
C ALA A 17 -5.86 -4.95 8.07
N PHE A 18 -5.78 -6.15 8.65
CA PHE A 18 -4.72 -6.51 9.58
C PHE A 18 -3.33 -6.56 8.90
N CYS A 19 -3.21 -7.17 7.73
CA CYS A 19 -1.94 -7.15 7.00
C CYS A 19 -1.50 -5.72 6.66
N LEU A 20 -2.44 -4.85 6.27
CA LEU A 20 -2.16 -3.45 5.99
C LEU A 20 -1.70 -2.69 7.23
N SER A 21 -2.31 -2.92 8.41
CA SER A 21 -1.85 -2.29 9.64
C SER A 21 -0.43 -2.72 10.01
N VAL A 22 -0.10 -4.00 9.84
CA VAL A 22 1.25 -4.52 10.07
C VAL A 22 2.27 -3.88 9.11
N VAL A 23 1.96 -3.83 7.81
CA VAL A 23 2.83 -3.19 6.81
C VAL A 23 3.03 -1.71 7.13
N HIS A 24 1.95 -1.00 7.46
CA HIS A 24 2.03 0.41 7.82
C HIS A 24 3.00 0.66 8.97
N GLU A 25 2.78 -0.01 10.10
CA GLU A 25 3.59 0.21 11.30
C GLU A 25 5.03 -0.24 11.11
N TRP A 26 5.26 -1.32 10.34
CA TRP A 26 6.63 -1.71 10.00
C TRP A 26 7.40 -0.56 9.35
N PHE A 27 6.82 0.09 8.34
CA PHE A 27 7.47 1.20 7.64
C PHE A 27 7.55 2.46 8.50
N TYR A 28 6.53 2.73 9.30
CA TYR A 28 6.53 3.84 10.25
C TYR A 28 7.69 3.71 11.25
N PHE A 29 7.82 2.56 11.91
CA PHE A 29 8.87 2.33 12.90
C PHE A 29 10.25 2.10 12.28
N HIS A 30 10.34 1.57 11.07
CA HIS A 30 11.61 1.53 10.34
C HIS A 30 12.19 2.94 10.15
N ALA A 31 11.34 3.94 9.86
CA ALA A 31 11.76 5.32 9.67
C ALA A 31 12.03 6.10 10.97
N ILE A 32 11.26 5.85 12.04
CA ILE A 32 11.42 6.54 13.35
C ILE A 32 12.44 5.88 14.29
N GLY A 33 12.61 4.56 14.19
CA GLY A 33 13.49 3.77 15.06
C GLY A 33 12.93 2.36 15.29
N GLY A 34 13.51 1.36 14.62
CA GLY A 34 12.95 0.00 14.53
C GLY A 34 12.78 -0.74 15.86
N GLY A 35 13.53 -0.37 16.90
CA GLY A 35 13.41 -0.98 18.23
C GLY A 35 12.04 -0.78 18.90
N MET A 36 11.29 0.26 18.51
CA MET A 36 9.98 0.55 19.09
C MET A 36 8.88 -0.37 18.55
N TRP A 37 9.06 -0.95 17.36
CA TRP A 37 8.10 -1.89 16.78
C TRP A 37 7.94 -3.16 17.62
N ALA A 38 9.02 -3.61 18.27
CA ALA A 38 9.01 -4.78 19.15
C ALA A 38 8.16 -4.61 20.43
N LEU A 39 7.76 -3.37 20.74
CA LEU A 39 6.91 -3.08 21.90
C LEU A 39 5.42 -3.27 21.60
N MET A 40 5.03 -3.39 20.33
CA MET A 40 3.64 -3.56 19.92
C MET A 40 3.15 -4.98 20.18
N SER A 41 1.95 -5.09 20.74
CA SER A 41 1.26 -6.36 20.87
C SER A 41 0.42 -6.67 19.62
N VAL A 42 -0.03 -7.93 19.48
CA VAL A 42 -1.00 -8.31 18.43
C VAL A 42 -2.28 -7.48 18.56
N TRP A 43 -2.67 -7.11 19.78
CA TRP A 43 -3.86 -6.31 20.04
C TRP A 43 -3.72 -4.88 19.50
N ASP A 44 -2.52 -4.30 19.55
CA ASP A 44 -2.24 -2.99 18.95
C ASP A 44 -2.48 -3.03 17.43
N PHE A 45 -1.97 -4.06 16.75
CA PHE A 45 -2.20 -4.23 15.31
C PHE A 45 -3.67 -4.45 14.97
N LEU A 46 -4.43 -5.13 15.82
CA LEU A 46 -5.88 -5.30 15.66
C LEU A 46 -6.62 -3.97 15.81
N ASN A 47 -6.32 -3.18 16.84
CA ASN A 47 -6.93 -1.87 17.03
C ASN A 47 -6.59 -0.92 15.88
N LEU A 48 -5.34 -0.92 15.42
CA LEU A 48 -4.92 -0.17 14.24
C LEU A 48 -5.63 -0.65 12.99
N SER A 49 -5.82 -1.96 12.81
CA SER A 49 -6.53 -2.50 11.65
C SER A 49 -7.97 -1.94 11.53
N LEU A 50 -8.60 -1.60 12.66
CA LEU A 50 -9.92 -0.94 12.65
C LEU A 50 -9.86 0.48 12.08
N LEU A 51 -8.77 1.22 12.31
CA LEU A 51 -8.54 2.53 11.69
C LEU A 51 -8.29 2.41 10.19
N TRP A 52 -7.73 1.28 9.74
CA TRP A 52 -7.48 0.99 8.32
C TRP A 52 -8.69 0.41 7.60
N LEU A 53 -9.71 -0.10 8.30
CA LEU A 53 -10.93 -0.66 7.67
C LEU A 53 -11.61 0.30 6.70
N PRO A 54 -11.85 1.59 7.02
CA PRO A 54 -12.44 2.53 6.07
C PRO A 54 -11.58 2.71 4.81
N LEU A 55 -10.26 2.72 4.96
CA LEU A 55 -9.34 2.85 3.83
C LEU A 55 -9.32 1.58 2.99
N ALA A 56 -9.31 0.40 3.61
CA ALA A 56 -9.43 -0.88 2.92
C ALA A 56 -10.74 -0.96 2.12
N ILE A 57 -11.88 -0.56 2.71
CA ILE A 57 -13.18 -0.46 2.02
C ILE A 57 -13.10 0.56 0.88
N GLY A 58 -12.55 1.75 1.13
CA GLY A 58 -12.37 2.80 0.13
C GLY A 58 -11.53 2.34 -1.07
N MET A 59 -10.46 1.57 -0.84
CA MET A 59 -9.64 0.98 -1.90
C MET A 59 -10.41 -0.05 -2.72
N ILE A 60 -11.32 -0.81 -2.11
CA ILE A 60 -12.20 -1.74 -2.83
C ILE A 60 -13.25 -0.99 -3.66
N LEU A 61 -13.80 0.12 -3.14
CA LEU A 61 -14.72 0.96 -3.91
C LEU A 61 -14.01 1.63 -5.09
N LEU A 62 -12.80 2.16 -4.86
CA LEU A 62 -11.93 2.67 -5.91
C LEU A 62 -11.60 1.57 -6.92
N TRP A 63 -11.41 0.33 -6.49
CA TRP A 63 -11.22 -0.83 -7.35
C TRP A 63 -12.44 -1.10 -8.24
N PHE A 64 -13.65 -1.12 -7.68
CA PHE A 64 -14.89 -1.25 -8.47
C PHE A 64 -14.98 -0.14 -9.53
N PHE A 65 -14.59 1.08 -9.16
CA PHE A 65 -14.55 2.22 -10.07
C PHE A 65 -13.52 2.06 -11.19
N ILE A 66 -12.27 1.68 -10.86
CA ILE A 66 -11.20 1.44 -11.85
C ILE A 66 -11.56 0.29 -12.80
N MET A 67 -12.16 -0.80 -12.30
CA MET A 67 -12.59 -1.91 -13.15
C MET A 67 -13.72 -1.50 -14.09
N ALA A 68 -14.70 -0.76 -13.59
CA ALA A 68 -15.79 -0.22 -14.41
C ALA A 68 -15.24 0.73 -15.48
N PHE A 69 -14.40 1.68 -15.09
CA PHE A 69 -13.82 2.67 -15.99
C PHE A 69 -12.83 2.05 -16.99
N GLY A 70 -11.97 1.15 -16.53
CA GLY A 70 -11.01 0.41 -17.35
C GLY A 70 -11.69 -0.49 -18.38
N SER A 71 -12.86 -1.07 -18.05
CA SER A 71 -13.65 -1.83 -19.01
C SER A 71 -14.20 -0.94 -20.13
N ILE A 72 -14.64 0.28 -19.81
CA ILE A 72 -15.07 1.29 -20.77
C ILE A 72 -13.90 1.72 -21.67
N ILE A 73 -12.73 1.98 -21.08
CA ILE A 73 -11.50 2.32 -21.83
C ILE A 73 -11.08 1.18 -22.74
N LEU A 74 -11.08 -0.07 -22.28
CA LEU A 74 -10.71 -1.25 -23.08
C LEU A 74 -11.67 -1.47 -24.26
N ILE A 75 -12.97 -1.24 -24.05
CA ILE A 75 -13.98 -1.29 -25.12
C ILE A 75 -13.67 -0.20 -26.18
N ASN A 76 -13.34 1.02 -25.75
CA ASN A 76 -13.00 2.12 -26.65
C ASN A 76 -11.65 1.94 -27.34
N LEU A 77 -10.64 1.40 -26.65
CA LEU A 77 -9.33 1.06 -27.22
C LEU A 77 -9.44 -0.01 -28.29
N LYS A 78 -10.26 -1.06 -28.08
CA LYS A 78 -10.55 -2.05 -29.14
C LYS A 78 -11.17 -1.39 -30.38
N GLY A 79 -12.06 -0.42 -30.19
CA GLY A 79 -12.59 0.43 -31.26
C GLY A 79 -11.49 1.22 -31.97
N TRP A 80 -10.59 1.85 -31.21
CA TRP A 80 -9.47 2.64 -31.74
C TRP A 80 -8.44 1.80 -32.49
N PHE A 81 -8.07 0.61 -32.00
CA PHE A 81 -7.20 -0.35 -32.69
C PHE A 81 -7.80 -0.80 -34.03
N SER A 82 -9.13 -0.97 -34.11
CA SER A 82 -9.80 -1.23 -35.38
C SER A 82 -9.70 -0.04 -36.36
N GLY A 83 -9.63 1.19 -35.83
CA GLY A 83 -9.44 2.42 -36.60
C GLY A 83 -8.00 2.63 -37.09
N VAL A 84 -7.00 2.39 -36.23
CA VAL A 84 -5.57 2.49 -36.58
C VAL A 84 -5.18 1.43 -37.63
N ALA A 85 -5.70 0.21 -37.52
CA ALA A 85 -5.50 -0.82 -38.54
C ALA A 85 -6.06 -0.44 -39.92
N LYS A 86 -7.23 0.24 -39.94
CA LYS A 86 -7.79 0.82 -41.17
C LYS A 86 -6.95 1.99 -41.70
N PHE A 87 -6.44 2.85 -40.82
CA PHE A 87 -5.62 4.02 -41.18
C PHE A 87 -4.25 3.65 -41.77
N LEU A 88 -3.58 2.63 -41.21
CA LEU A 88 -2.30 2.11 -41.73
C LEU A 88 -2.43 1.32 -43.05
N GLY A 89 -3.63 1.27 -43.65
CA GLY A 89 -3.87 0.51 -44.88
C GLY A 89 -3.74 -1.00 -44.73
N ILE A 90 -3.62 -1.50 -43.50
CA ILE A 90 -3.52 -2.93 -43.19
C ILE A 90 -4.93 -3.52 -43.26
N SER A 91 -5.41 -3.72 -44.48
CA SER A 91 -6.58 -4.56 -44.73
C SER A 91 -6.18 -6.00 -44.43
N PHE A 92 -6.59 -6.50 -43.26
CA PHE A 92 -6.51 -7.93 -42.99
C PHE A 92 -7.54 -8.65 -43.86
N LYS A 93 -7.20 -8.84 -45.15
CA LYS A 93 -8.01 -9.61 -46.12
C LYS A 93 -8.20 -11.07 -45.69
N SER A 94 -7.41 -11.55 -44.71
CA SER A 94 -7.66 -12.83 -44.05
C SER A 94 -7.52 -12.71 -42.52
N PRO A 95 -8.36 -13.42 -41.74
CA PRO A 95 -8.23 -13.50 -40.29
C PRO A 95 -6.83 -13.96 -39.84
N ARG A 96 -6.18 -14.86 -40.60
CA ARG A 96 -4.85 -15.39 -40.29
C ARG A 96 -3.74 -14.33 -40.28
N GLY A 97 -3.83 -13.31 -41.12
CA GLY A 97 -2.87 -12.19 -41.13
C GLY A 97 -2.97 -11.32 -39.87
N TYR A 98 -4.20 -11.08 -39.39
CA TYR A 98 -4.47 -10.34 -38.16
C TYR A 98 -3.91 -11.06 -36.95
N TYR A 99 -4.17 -12.36 -36.84
CA TYR A 99 -3.64 -13.18 -35.75
C TYR A 99 -2.12 -13.28 -35.77
N LYS A 100 -1.48 -13.40 -36.94
CA LYS A 100 -0.01 -13.42 -37.03
C LYS A 100 0.64 -12.09 -36.64
N PHE A 101 0.07 -10.96 -37.07
CA PHE A 101 0.56 -9.64 -36.70
C PHE A 101 0.39 -9.38 -35.20
N ASN A 102 -0.79 -9.66 -34.64
CA ASN A 102 -1.01 -9.54 -33.20
C ASN A 102 -0.07 -10.45 -32.39
N PHE A 103 0.19 -11.67 -32.87
CA PHE A 103 1.11 -12.58 -32.22
C PHE A 103 2.55 -12.06 -32.23
N LEU A 104 3.09 -11.68 -33.40
CA LEU A 104 4.44 -11.14 -33.53
C LEU A 104 4.62 -9.84 -32.76
N PHE A 105 3.65 -8.93 -32.83
CA PHE A 105 3.67 -7.68 -32.09
C PHE A 105 3.58 -7.92 -30.58
N SER A 106 2.72 -8.84 -30.13
CA SER A 106 2.63 -9.24 -28.71
C SER A 106 3.97 -9.81 -28.22
N VAL A 107 4.60 -10.70 -28.98
CA VAL A 107 5.91 -11.28 -28.64
C VAL A 107 7.00 -10.20 -28.56
N PHE A 108 7.05 -9.30 -29.54
CA PHE A 108 8.02 -8.20 -29.55
C PHE A 108 7.80 -7.23 -28.39
N PHE A 109 6.56 -6.80 -28.15
CA PHE A 109 6.20 -5.91 -27.05
C PHE A 109 6.53 -6.55 -25.70
N LYS A 110 6.23 -7.84 -25.54
CA LYS A 110 6.59 -8.63 -24.36
C LYS A 110 8.11 -8.65 -24.13
N PHE A 111 8.89 -8.93 -25.17
CA PHE A 111 10.36 -8.93 -25.10
C PHE A 111 10.92 -7.55 -24.75
N PHE A 112 10.40 -6.49 -25.37
CA PHE A 112 10.84 -5.12 -25.13
C PHE A 112 10.56 -4.69 -23.68
N VAL A 113 9.32 -4.87 -23.20
CA VAL A 113 8.96 -4.52 -21.82
C VAL A 113 9.72 -5.36 -20.80
N SER A 114 9.94 -6.65 -21.06
CA SER A 114 10.76 -7.51 -20.18
C SER A 114 12.21 -7.04 -20.10
N SER A 115 12.81 -6.69 -21.23
CA SER A 115 14.19 -6.18 -21.29
C SER A 115 14.30 -4.83 -20.57
N PHE A 116 13.33 -3.94 -20.77
CA PHE A 116 13.26 -2.66 -20.08
C PHE A 116 13.10 -2.83 -18.57
N LEU A 117 12.27 -3.77 -18.12
CA LEU A 117 12.12 -4.10 -16.71
C LEU A 117 13.42 -4.58 -16.07
N ILE A 118 14.19 -5.44 -16.76
CA ILE A 118 15.49 -5.93 -16.27
C ILE A 118 16.47 -4.76 -16.11
N VAL A 119 16.58 -3.90 -17.13
CA VAL A 119 17.48 -2.74 -17.10
C VAL A 119 17.08 -1.77 -15.99
N ILE A 120 15.79 -1.43 -15.84
CA ILE A 120 15.34 -0.55 -14.76
C ILE A 120 15.57 -1.21 -13.40
N SER A 121 15.28 -2.50 -13.24
CA SER A 121 15.53 -3.21 -11.97
C SER A 121 17.00 -3.15 -11.59
N PHE A 122 17.89 -3.35 -12.56
CA PHE A 122 19.33 -3.24 -12.35
C PHE A 122 19.74 -1.82 -11.92
N LEU A 123 19.22 -0.78 -12.59
CA LEU A 123 19.50 0.61 -12.22
C LEU A 123 18.98 0.96 -10.82
N PHE A 124 17.77 0.52 -10.48
CA PHE A 124 17.17 0.75 -9.15
C PHE A 124 17.94 0.04 -8.03
N ILE A 125 18.38 -1.21 -8.26
CA ILE A 125 19.07 -2.01 -7.24
C ILE A 125 20.52 -1.57 -7.06
N PHE A 126 21.25 -1.29 -8.15
CA PHE A 126 22.71 -1.16 -8.10
C PHE A 126 23.24 0.25 -8.33
N VAL A 127 22.43 1.17 -8.87
CA VAL A 127 22.92 2.49 -9.30
C VAL A 127 22.28 3.62 -8.48
N LEU A 128 20.99 3.50 -8.15
CA LEU A 128 20.28 4.52 -7.39
C LEU A 128 20.33 4.20 -5.89
N GLU A 129 20.85 5.15 -5.09
CA GLU A 129 20.71 5.12 -3.63
C GLU A 129 19.27 5.47 -3.26
N MET A 130 18.39 4.46 -3.30
CA MET A 130 16.98 4.63 -3.02
C MET A 130 16.63 4.29 -1.58
N ASN A 131 15.57 4.89 -1.06
CA ASN A 131 15.04 4.50 0.24
C ASN A 131 14.27 3.16 0.13
N VAL A 132 13.99 2.49 1.25
CA VAL A 132 13.30 1.18 1.27
C VAL A 132 11.89 1.25 0.65
N VAL A 133 11.22 2.40 0.74
CA VAL A 133 9.87 2.61 0.20
C VAL A 133 9.90 2.64 -1.33
N ASP A 134 10.91 3.27 -1.91
CA ASP A 134 11.10 3.36 -3.35
C ASP A 134 11.28 1.96 -3.98
N TYR A 135 12.02 1.08 -3.29
CA TYR A 135 12.14 -0.34 -3.68
C TYR A 135 10.79 -1.07 -3.65
N PHE A 136 9.94 -0.76 -2.67
CA PHE A 136 8.59 -1.34 -2.58
C PHE A 136 7.67 -0.85 -3.69
N ILE A 137 7.69 0.46 -4.01
CA ILE A 137 6.93 1.04 -5.12
C ILE A 137 7.40 0.45 -6.45
N PHE A 138 8.72 0.35 -6.63
CA PHE A 138 9.29 -0.27 -7.81
C PHE A 138 8.89 -1.74 -7.95
N GLY A 139 8.98 -2.52 -6.87
CA GLY A 139 8.55 -3.92 -6.83
C GLY A 139 7.07 -4.09 -7.15
N ALA A 140 6.20 -3.19 -6.68
CA ALA A 140 4.78 -3.19 -7.02
C ALA A 140 4.53 -2.92 -8.51
N PHE A 141 5.31 -2.02 -9.13
CA PHE A 141 5.24 -1.77 -10.56
C PHE A 141 5.69 -2.97 -11.38
N VAL A 142 6.81 -3.60 -11.00
CA VAL A 142 7.30 -4.84 -11.63
C VAL A 142 6.26 -5.95 -11.51
N TRP A 143 5.62 -6.09 -10.34
CA TRP A 143 4.54 -7.05 -10.13
C TRP A 143 3.35 -6.80 -11.06
N LEU A 144 2.87 -5.56 -11.17
CA LEU A 144 1.76 -5.22 -12.07
C LEU A 144 2.08 -5.61 -13.51
N LEU A 145 3.29 -5.30 -13.97
CA LEU A 145 3.72 -5.68 -15.30
C LEU A 145 3.76 -7.20 -15.42
N PHE A 146 4.41 -7.92 -14.51
CA PHE A 146 4.40 -9.38 -14.49
C PHE A 146 2.97 -9.97 -14.58
N MET A 147 2.01 -9.41 -13.84
CA MET A 147 0.62 -9.87 -13.87
C MET A 147 -0.05 -9.63 -15.23
N VAL A 148 0.22 -8.50 -15.91
CA VAL A 148 -0.25 -8.27 -17.28
C VAL A 148 0.27 -9.37 -18.21
N PHE A 149 1.55 -9.73 -18.10
CA PHE A 149 2.16 -10.76 -18.94
C PHE A 149 1.59 -12.17 -18.72
N VAL A 150 1.36 -12.56 -17.47
CA VAL A 150 0.92 -13.92 -17.11
C VAL A 150 -0.59 -14.10 -17.24
N SER A 151 -1.36 -13.01 -17.23
CA SER A 151 -2.83 -13.06 -17.28
C SER A 151 -3.41 -13.70 -18.55
N ASP A 152 -2.72 -13.57 -19.69
CA ASP A 152 -3.18 -14.11 -20.98
C ASP A 152 -2.93 -15.62 -21.12
N GLU A 153 -1.87 -16.15 -20.51
CA GLU A 153 -1.30 -17.47 -20.87
C GLU A 153 -1.91 -18.69 -20.17
N GLY A 154 -3.07 -18.57 -19.54
CA GLY A 154 -3.67 -19.76 -18.89
C GLY A 154 -3.06 -20.11 -17.54
N GLY A 155 -2.25 -19.20 -16.97
CA GLY A 155 -1.56 -19.40 -15.70
C GLY A 155 -2.48 -19.58 -14.48
N TRP A 156 -1.84 -19.78 -13.32
CA TRP A 156 -2.47 -19.99 -12.01
C TRP A 156 -3.55 -18.94 -11.68
N LEU A 157 -3.43 -17.71 -12.19
CA LEU A 157 -4.48 -16.70 -12.07
C LEU A 157 -5.83 -17.23 -12.53
N LYS A 158 -5.92 -17.98 -13.64
CA LYS A 158 -7.21 -18.52 -14.13
C LYS A 158 -7.86 -19.48 -13.12
N GLN A 159 -7.07 -20.16 -12.28
CA GLN A 159 -7.51 -21.07 -11.23
C GLN A 159 -8.07 -20.33 -10.00
N LEU A 160 -7.69 -19.06 -9.79
CA LEU A 160 -8.27 -18.25 -8.72
C LEU A 160 -9.75 -17.94 -8.99
N PRO A 161 -10.61 -17.91 -7.95
CA PRO A 161 -11.97 -17.42 -8.10
C PRO A 161 -11.95 -15.96 -8.59
N LYS A 162 -12.93 -15.60 -9.44
CA LYS A 162 -13.06 -14.26 -10.04
C LYS A 162 -12.88 -13.08 -9.06
N PRO A 163 -13.44 -13.09 -7.83
CA PRO A 163 -13.25 -11.97 -6.90
C PRO A 163 -11.82 -11.82 -6.38
N TRP A 164 -11.03 -12.90 -6.32
CA TRP A 164 -9.69 -12.89 -5.73
C TRP A 164 -8.58 -12.51 -6.71
N LYS A 165 -8.75 -12.76 -8.01
CA LYS A 165 -7.80 -12.37 -9.07
C LYS A 165 -7.30 -10.91 -8.94
N PRO A 166 -8.17 -9.90 -8.88
CA PRO A 166 -7.72 -8.51 -8.76
C PRO A 166 -7.07 -8.20 -7.41
N VAL A 167 -7.52 -8.85 -6.33
CA VAL A 167 -6.88 -8.70 -5.00
C VAL A 167 -5.42 -9.10 -5.11
N PHE A 168 -5.11 -10.26 -5.71
CA PHE A 168 -3.73 -10.70 -5.92
C PHE A 168 -2.93 -9.79 -6.87
N ILE A 169 -3.56 -9.24 -7.91
CA ILE A 169 -2.89 -8.31 -8.84
C ILE A 169 -2.52 -7.00 -8.12
N LEU A 170 -3.43 -6.46 -7.31
CA LEU A 170 -3.28 -5.15 -6.70
C LEU A 170 -2.64 -5.19 -5.31
N LEU A 171 -2.57 -6.35 -4.67
CA LEU A 171 -2.04 -6.49 -3.31
C LEU A 171 -0.66 -5.83 -3.15
N PRO A 172 0.31 -6.03 -4.06
CA PRO A 172 1.62 -5.38 -3.91
C PRO A 172 1.57 -3.86 -4.09
N VAL A 173 0.65 -3.35 -4.93
CA VAL A 173 0.43 -1.90 -5.09
C VAL A 173 -0.13 -1.31 -3.82
N VAL A 174 -1.14 -1.97 -3.24
CA VAL A 174 -1.74 -1.55 -1.98
C VAL A 174 -0.68 -1.55 -0.87
N PHE A 175 0.14 -2.60 -0.80
CA PHE A 175 1.22 -2.69 0.18
C PHE A 175 2.25 -1.58 -0.01
N ALA A 176 2.62 -1.25 -1.24
CA ALA A 176 3.54 -0.15 -1.52
C ALA A 176 2.96 1.21 -1.12
N VAL A 177 1.67 1.46 -1.38
CA VAL A 177 0.99 2.69 -0.95
C VAL A 177 0.96 2.78 0.58
N VAL A 178 0.59 1.70 1.27
CA VAL A 178 0.52 1.69 2.74
C VAL A 178 1.92 1.84 3.36
N ALA A 179 2.93 1.21 2.79
CA ALA A 179 4.33 1.40 3.17
C ALA A 179 4.77 2.87 3.01
N TYR A 180 4.41 3.50 1.89
CA TYR A 180 4.71 4.91 1.63
C TYR A 180 4.00 5.83 2.62
N VAL A 181 2.72 5.57 2.93
CA VAL A 181 1.99 6.35 3.94
C VAL A 181 2.66 6.24 5.31
N GLY A 182 3.04 5.03 5.74
CA GLY A 182 3.72 4.81 7.02
C GLY A 182 5.05 5.55 7.13
N ASP A 183 5.90 5.46 6.11
CA ASP A 183 7.17 6.22 6.07
C ASP A 183 6.93 7.73 6.02
N LEU A 184 5.94 8.20 5.25
CA LEU A 184 5.61 9.63 5.17
C LEU A 184 5.11 10.18 6.52
N GLU A 185 4.24 9.45 7.21
CA GLU A 185 3.79 9.79 8.57
C GLU A 185 4.98 9.85 9.54
N ALA A 186 5.84 8.83 9.53
CA ALA A 186 7.00 8.79 10.38
C ALA A 186 7.95 9.96 10.12
N ARG A 187 8.19 10.33 8.86
CA ARG A 187 9.00 11.50 8.52
C ARG A 187 8.36 12.80 9.01
N ARG A 188 7.04 12.95 8.88
CA ARG A 188 6.31 14.12 9.38
C ARG A 188 6.44 14.25 10.89
N ASP A 189 6.25 13.15 11.61
CA ASP A 189 6.41 13.11 13.06
C ASP A 189 7.87 13.34 13.47
N ALA A 190 8.83 12.84 12.69
CA ALA A 190 10.26 13.03 12.91
C ALA A 190 10.71 14.50 12.75
N VAL A 191 10.05 15.30 11.90
CA VAL A 191 10.39 16.73 11.73
C VAL A 191 9.49 17.67 12.52
N ALA A 192 8.46 17.16 13.19
CA ALA A 192 7.52 17.97 13.97
C ALA A 192 8.21 18.68 15.14
N LYS A 193 8.18 20.01 15.12
CA LYS A 193 8.89 20.88 16.08
C LYS A 193 8.10 21.20 17.34
N LYS A 194 6.79 20.94 17.34
CA LYS A 194 5.90 21.20 18.47
C LYS A 194 5.25 19.89 18.89
N GLY A 195 5.19 19.64 20.19
CA GLY A 195 4.31 18.61 20.72
C GLY A 195 2.86 19.03 20.57
N ASN A 196 1.99 18.03 20.61
CA ASN A 196 0.53 18.18 20.52
C ASN A 196 -0.17 17.74 21.80
N VAL A 197 0.58 17.26 22.80
CA VAL A 197 0.02 16.58 23.96
C VAL A 197 0.77 16.99 25.23
N LEU A 198 0.00 17.04 26.31
CA LEU A 198 0.45 17.14 27.68
C LEU A 198 0.20 15.80 28.38
N VAL A 199 1.24 15.26 29.01
CA VAL A 199 1.17 14.01 29.79
C VAL A 199 1.38 14.36 31.26
N GLN A 200 0.41 14.05 32.11
CA GLN A 200 0.56 14.15 33.55
C GLN A 200 0.73 12.77 34.18
N PHE A 201 1.79 12.60 34.96
CA PHE A 201 2.11 11.39 35.69
C PHE A 201 1.40 11.35 37.04
N LYS A 202 1.28 10.15 37.63
CA LYS A 202 0.58 9.96 38.92
C LYS A 202 1.28 10.62 40.10
N ASP A 203 2.61 10.74 40.04
CA ASP A 203 3.48 11.43 41.01
C ASP A 203 3.38 12.97 40.94
N GLY A 204 2.66 13.50 39.96
CA GLY A 204 2.46 14.94 39.75
C GLY A 204 3.44 15.56 38.76
N VAL A 205 4.45 14.83 38.27
CA VAL A 205 5.34 15.29 37.20
C VAL A 205 4.51 15.50 35.93
N GLN A 206 4.86 16.54 35.17
CA GLN A 206 4.17 16.90 33.94
C GLN A 206 5.18 17.06 32.81
N MET A 207 4.91 16.39 31.69
CA MET A 207 5.63 16.61 30.44
C MET A 207 4.73 17.43 29.52
N THR A 208 5.17 18.65 29.22
CA THR A 208 4.54 19.55 28.25
C THR A 208 5.23 19.44 26.90
N ASP A 209 4.52 19.81 25.82
CA ASP A 209 5.06 19.85 24.45
C ASP A 209 5.66 18.52 23.97
N VAL A 210 5.05 17.40 24.35
CA VAL A 210 5.39 16.08 23.80
C VAL A 210 4.51 15.75 22.60
N LEU A 211 5.10 15.10 21.61
CA LEU A 211 4.40 14.56 20.46
C LEU A 211 3.96 13.13 20.80
N LEU A 212 2.65 12.89 20.82
CA LEU A 212 2.12 11.54 20.93
C LEU A 212 2.24 10.86 19.56
N LEU A 213 3.09 9.85 19.48
CA LEU A 213 3.29 9.08 18.25
C LEU A 213 2.24 8.00 18.11
N ARG A 214 2.09 7.17 19.15
CA ARG A 214 1.17 6.02 19.16
C ARG A 214 0.63 5.76 20.56
N SER A 215 -0.62 5.30 20.60
CA SER A 215 -1.25 4.71 21.78
C SER A 215 -1.19 3.19 21.62
N MET A 216 -0.55 2.51 22.57
CA MET A 216 -0.42 1.05 22.60
C MET A 216 -1.12 0.50 23.86
N GLU A 217 -1.30 -0.81 23.91
CA GLU A 217 -1.89 -1.52 25.05
C GLU A 217 -1.10 -1.28 26.34
N ARG A 218 0.24 -1.28 26.26
CA ARG A 218 1.13 -1.10 27.41
C ARG A 218 1.35 0.34 27.82
N GLY A 219 1.10 1.30 26.92
CA GLY A 219 1.44 2.69 27.20
C GLY A 219 1.30 3.60 25.99
N VAL A 220 1.89 4.79 26.11
CA VAL A 220 1.98 5.78 25.03
C VAL A 220 3.42 5.93 24.57
N LEU A 221 3.62 5.87 23.26
CA LEU A 221 4.89 6.25 22.66
C LEU A 221 4.89 7.75 22.42
N ILE A 222 5.84 8.42 23.06
CA ILE A 222 5.98 9.86 22.98
C ILE A 222 7.36 10.24 22.47
N ARG A 223 7.41 11.41 21.86
CA ARG A 223 8.65 12.06 21.45
C ARG A 223 8.71 13.47 22.01
N SER A 224 9.81 13.82 22.68
CA SER A 224 10.11 15.21 23.02
C SER A 224 10.96 15.83 21.90
N PRO A 225 10.48 16.86 21.17
CA PRO A 225 11.26 17.54 20.14
C PRO A 225 12.53 18.19 20.71
N GLU A 226 12.47 18.68 21.95
CA GLU A 226 13.56 19.39 22.62
C GLU A 226 14.64 18.43 23.13
N GLN A 227 14.22 17.35 23.80
CA GLN A 227 15.14 16.41 24.43
C GLN A 227 15.62 15.31 23.50
N LYS A 228 15.11 15.27 22.25
CA LYS A 228 15.27 14.15 21.30
C LYS A 228 14.94 12.79 21.93
N PHE A 229 14.13 12.80 22.98
CA PHE A 229 13.72 11.60 23.68
C PHE A 229 12.63 10.93 22.85
N LEU A 230 12.83 9.64 22.57
CA LEU A 230 11.83 8.75 22.01
C LEU A 230 11.67 7.59 23.00
N GLY A 231 10.49 7.47 23.60
CA GLY A 231 10.29 6.45 24.63
C GLY A 231 8.82 6.14 24.88
N MET A 232 8.60 4.98 25.47
CA MET A 232 7.29 4.53 25.89
C MET A 232 7.06 4.90 27.36
N VAL A 233 5.89 5.44 27.65
CA VAL A 233 5.42 5.70 29.02
C VAL A 233 4.29 4.73 29.33
N ASP A 234 4.40 3.96 30.40
CA ASP A 234 3.39 2.98 30.80
C ASP A 234 2.10 3.67 31.27
N TRP A 235 0.94 3.12 30.92
CA TRP A 235 -0.36 3.59 31.43
C TRP A 235 -0.45 3.55 32.96
N GLY A 236 0.29 2.64 33.59
CA GLY A 236 0.45 2.53 35.04
C GLY A 236 0.98 3.81 35.69
N ASP A 237 1.77 4.60 34.97
CA ASP A 237 2.37 5.84 35.48
C ASP A 237 1.61 7.09 35.05
N VAL A 238 0.74 6.98 34.04
CA VAL A 238 -0.03 8.10 33.48
C VAL A 238 -1.31 8.32 34.28
N ARG A 239 -1.56 9.58 34.67
CA ARG A 239 -2.85 10.02 35.22
C ARG A 239 -3.81 10.42 34.11
N TYR A 240 -3.37 11.26 33.17
CA TYR A 240 -4.13 11.58 31.96
C TYR A 240 -3.21 12.07 30.84
N VAL A 241 -3.76 12.00 29.62
CA VAL A 241 -3.18 12.55 28.39
C VAL A 241 -4.15 13.59 27.85
N LYS A 242 -3.70 14.83 27.69
CA LYS A 242 -4.53 15.94 27.20
C LYS A 242 -3.93 16.49 25.91
N ILE A 243 -4.71 16.51 24.84
CA ILE A 243 -4.33 17.18 23.59
C ILE A 243 -4.24 18.68 23.89
N ALA A 244 -3.08 19.26 23.63
CA ALA A 244 -2.88 20.70 23.74
C ALA A 244 -3.72 21.37 22.65
N LYS A 245 -4.73 22.15 23.04
CA LYS A 245 -5.41 23.04 22.11
C LYS A 245 -4.40 24.11 21.74
N ASP A 246 -4.02 24.18 20.46
CA ASP A 246 -3.20 25.26 19.92
C ASP A 246 -3.70 26.61 20.47
N GLY A 247 -2.91 27.25 21.34
CA GLY A 247 -3.10 28.67 21.68
C GLY A 247 -3.84 29.04 22.97
N THR A 248 -3.95 28.18 23.99
CA THR A 248 -4.24 28.70 25.36
C THR A 248 -3.03 28.48 26.26
N LYS A 249 -2.15 29.48 26.24
CA LYS A 249 -1.28 29.79 27.38
C LYS A 249 -2.15 30.18 28.58
#